data_AF-A0A970A338-F1
#
_entry.id   AF-A0A970A338-F1
#
_cell.length_a   1.000
_cell.length_b   1.000
_cell.length_c   1.000
_cell.angle_alpha   90.00
_cell.angle_beta   90.00
_cell.angle_gamma   90.00
#
_symmetry.space_group_name_H-M   'P 1'
#
loop_
_entity.id
_entity.type
_entity.pdbx_description
1 polymer ?
#
loop_
_entity_poly.entity_id
_entity_poly.type
_entity_poly.pdbx_seq_one_letter_code
_entity_poly.pdbx_strand_id
1 'polypeptide(L)' 'MESLAAELWKNIYEPLIIEGLNRVIAANGGEYFSMVLKEDGTVWAWGRNDYGQLGIGTTEDQLEPRQVIFSASE' A
#
# COMPACT_ATOMS: atom_id res chain seq x y z
N MET A 1 -21.33 -10.46 -6.25
CA MET A 1 -21.15 -9.06 -6.65
C MET A 1 -19.65 -8.82 -6.59
N GLU A 2 -18.97 -8.79 -7.72
CA GLU A 2 -17.53 -8.44 -7.72
C GLU A 2 -17.43 -6.97 -7.32
N SER A 3 -16.47 -6.62 -6.46
CA SER A 3 -16.30 -5.26 -5.98
C SER A 3 -15.90 -4.33 -7.13
N LEU A 4 -16.21 -3.04 -7.03
CA LEU A 4 -15.71 -2.01 -7.95
C LEU A 4 -14.18 -2.07 -8.10
N ALA A 5 -13.46 -2.49 -7.05
CA ALA A 5 -12.03 -2.76 -7.09
C ALA A 5 -11.65 -3.82 -8.15
N ALA A 6 -12.51 -4.80 -8.39
CA ALA A 6 -12.30 -5.87 -9.37
C ALA A 6 -12.52 -5.46 -10.84
N GLU A 7 -13.07 -4.29 -11.12
CA GLU A 7 -13.22 -3.78 -12.49
C GLU A 7 -12.06 -2.85 -12.90
N LEU A 8 -11.41 -2.21 -11.92
CA LEU A 8 -10.35 -1.22 -12.17
C LEU A 8 -8.99 -1.84 -12.60
N TRP A 9 -8.68 -3.07 -12.19
CA TRP A 9 -7.41 -3.72 -12.57
C TRP A 9 -7.37 -4.27 -14.00
N LYS A 10 -8.50 -4.21 -14.74
CA LYS A 10 -8.60 -4.77 -16.08
C LYS A 10 -7.94 -3.91 -17.17
N ASN A 11 -7.46 -2.69 -16.86
CA ASN A 11 -6.81 -1.82 -17.84
C ASN A 11 -5.74 -0.87 -17.24
N ILE A 12 -4.66 -1.44 -16.72
CA ILE A 12 -3.55 -0.75 -16.01
C ILE A 12 -2.40 -0.30 -16.94
N TYR A 13 -2.70 0.10 -18.18
CA TYR A 13 -1.69 0.68 -19.10
C TYR A 13 -1.57 2.21 -18.98
N GLU A 14 -2.42 2.84 -18.18
CA GLU A 14 -2.39 4.27 -17.89
C GLU A 14 -2.16 4.51 -16.39
N PRO A 15 -1.49 5.61 -16.00
CA PRO A 15 -1.35 5.96 -14.59
C PRO A 15 -2.71 6.12 -13.92
N LEU A 16 -2.97 5.32 -12.89
CA LEU A 16 -4.17 5.41 -12.06
C LEU A 16 -3.88 6.21 -10.80
N ILE A 17 -4.76 7.17 -10.49
CA ILE A 17 -4.74 7.85 -9.19
C ILE A 17 -5.25 6.87 -8.13
N ILE A 18 -4.44 6.66 -7.08
CA ILE A 18 -4.90 5.90 -5.92
C ILE A 18 -5.59 6.85 -4.96
N GLU A 19 -6.93 6.82 -4.98
CA GLU A 19 -7.75 7.65 -4.11
C GLU A 19 -7.39 7.44 -2.63
N GLY A 20 -7.25 8.54 -1.88
CA GLY A 20 -6.83 8.52 -0.47
C GLY A 20 -5.33 8.61 -0.22
N LEU A 21 -4.48 8.35 -1.22
CA LEU A 21 -3.02 8.58 -1.14
C LEU A 21 -2.65 9.99 -1.61
N ASN A 22 -3.03 11.00 -0.81
CA ASN A 22 -2.69 12.40 -1.05
C ASN A 22 -1.40 12.84 -0.34
N ARG A 23 -0.79 13.93 -0.82
CA ARG A 23 0.36 14.59 -0.16
C ARG A 23 1.54 13.62 0.10
N VAL A 24 1.87 12.79 -0.89
CA VAL A 24 3.02 11.88 -0.85
C VAL A 24 4.31 12.68 -1.07
N ILE A 25 5.29 12.50 -0.18
CA ILE A 25 6.61 13.17 -0.25
C ILE A 25 7.75 12.22 -0.57
N ALA A 26 7.55 10.91 -0.41
CA ALA A 26 8.50 9.91 -0.86
C ALA A 26 7.77 8.63 -1.24
N ALA A 27 8.31 7.91 -2.22
CA ALA A 27 7.85 6.61 -2.65
C ALA A 27 9.04 5.65 -2.78
N ASN A 28 8.83 4.38 -2.45
CA ASN A 28 9.78 3.30 -2.63
C ASN A 28 9.03 2.01 -2.98
N GLY A 29 9.73 1.02 -3.52
CA GLY A 29 9.14 -0.26 -3.88
C GLY A 29 10.20 -1.31 -4.15
N GLY A 30 9.82 -2.57 -3.94
CA GLY A 30 10.59 -3.73 -4.35
C GLY A 30 9.92 -4.46 -5.51
N GLU A 31 10.32 -5.71 -5.73
CA GLU A 31 9.82 -6.53 -6.84
C GLU A 31 8.30 -6.68 -6.85
N TYR A 32 7.68 -6.84 -5.67
CA TYR A 32 6.25 -7.11 -5.54
C TYR A 32 5.55 -6.27 -4.46
N PHE A 33 6.17 -5.20 -3.98
CA PHE A 33 5.56 -4.31 -2.98
C PHE A 33 5.86 -2.84 -3.26
N SER A 34 5.02 -1.96 -2.73
CA SER A 34 5.14 -0.52 -2.82
C SER A 34 4.93 0.11 -1.45
N MET A 35 5.60 1.24 -1.22
CA MET A 35 5.53 2.02 0.01
C MET A 35 5.57 3.51 -0.30
N VAL A 36 4.83 4.30 0.48
CA VAL A 36 4.83 5.76 0.39
C VAL A 36 4.85 6.40 1.77
N LEU A 37 5.54 7.54 1.86
CA LEU A 37 5.54 8.44 3.01
C LEU A 37 4.71 9.68 2.66
N LYS A 38 3.74 10.00 3.50
CA LYS A 38 2.92 11.21 3.39
C LYS A 38 3.51 12.37 4.21
N GLU A 39 3.13 13.59 3.87
CA GLU A 39 3.51 14.82 4.59
C GLU A 39 3.12 14.79 6.08
N ASP A 40 2.05 14.08 6.42
CA ASP A 40 1.58 13.91 7.81
C ASP A 40 2.41 12.91 8.63
N GLY A 41 3.47 12.34 8.04
CA GLY A 41 4.35 11.37 8.67
C GLY A 41 3.83 9.93 8.64
N THR A 42 2.64 9.69 8.08
CA THR A 42 2.12 8.32 7.93
C THR A 42 2.80 7.58 6.78
N VAL A 43 3.04 6.29 6.98
CA VAL A 43 3.58 5.38 5.96
C VAL A 43 2.47 4.43 5.54
N TRP A 44 2.37 4.20 4.23
CA TRP A 44 1.40 3.28 3.64
C TRP A 44 2.13 2.28 2.76
N ALA A 45 1.74 1.01 2.82
CA ALA A 45 2.39 -0.07 2.11
C ALA A 45 1.36 -1.06 1.53
N TRP A 46 1.64 -1.62 0.36
CA TRP A 46 0.82 -2.65 -0.28
C TRP A 46 1.66 -3.57 -1.18
N GLY A 47 1.05 -4.67 -1.62
CA GLY A 47 1.64 -5.73 -2.41
C GLY A 47 1.91 -6.99 -1.59
N ARG A 48 2.87 -7.78 -2.06
CA ARG A 48 3.32 -9.03 -1.44
C ARG A 48 3.90 -8.78 -0.05
N ASN A 49 3.53 -9.61 0.92
CA ASN A 49 3.90 -9.45 2.32
C ASN A 49 4.34 -10.77 3.00
N ASP A 50 4.72 -11.76 2.23
CA ASP A 50 5.13 -13.08 2.71
C ASP A 50 6.32 -13.08 3.69
N TYR A 51 7.15 -12.03 3.68
CA TYR A 51 8.25 -11.82 4.62
C TYR A 51 7.93 -10.79 5.71
N GLY A 52 6.71 -10.25 5.77
CA GLY A 52 6.35 -9.16 6.68
C GLY A 52 6.90 -7.79 6.27
N GLN A 53 7.36 -7.65 5.01
CA GLN A 53 8.00 -6.45 4.47
C GLN A 53 7.10 -5.19 4.52
N LEU A 54 5.78 -5.35 4.63
CA LEU A 54 4.87 -4.21 4.76
C LEU A 54 4.83 -3.62 6.18
N GLY A 55 5.33 -4.34 7.20
CA GLY A 55 5.39 -3.85 8.58
C GLY A 55 4.03 -3.67 9.27
N ILE A 56 3.00 -4.39 8.82
CA ILE A 56 1.61 -4.25 9.28
C ILE A 56 1.19 -5.25 10.38
N GLY A 57 2.15 -5.98 10.97
CA GLY A 57 1.89 -6.97 12.01
C GLY A 57 1.33 -8.31 11.52
N THR A 58 1.30 -8.53 10.20
CA THR A 58 0.90 -9.79 9.56
C THR A 58 1.84 -10.10 8.39
N THR A 59 1.74 -11.30 7.83
CA THR A 59 2.40 -11.70 6.57
C THR A 59 1.40 -11.86 5.42
N GLU A 60 0.21 -11.28 5.56
CA GLU A 60 -0.83 -11.35 4.53
C GLU A 60 -0.62 -10.25 3.49
N ASP A 61 -0.67 -10.63 2.22
CA ASP A 61 -0.60 -9.70 1.09
C ASP A 61 -1.69 -8.63 1.19
N GLN A 62 -1.37 -7.41 0.78
CA GLN A 62 -2.33 -6.31 0.74
C GLN A 62 -2.53 -5.87 -0.71
N LEU A 63 -3.74 -6.01 -1.23
CA LEU A 63 -4.07 -5.57 -2.59
C LEU A 63 -4.25 -4.04 -2.70
N GLU A 64 -4.49 -3.39 -1.57
CA GLU A 64 -4.72 -1.94 -1.47
C GLU A 64 -3.77 -1.34 -0.43
N PRO A 65 -3.43 -0.03 -0.54
CA PRO A 65 -2.61 0.66 0.44
C PRO A 65 -3.14 0.47 1.86
N ARG A 66 -2.29 -0.05 2.74
CA ARG A 66 -2.57 -0.14 4.16
C ARG A 66 -1.60 0.73 4.94
N GLN A 67 -2.13 1.49 5.89
CA GLN A 67 -1.28 2.27 6.80
C GLN A 67 -0.44 1.32 7.67
N VAL A 68 0.86 1.58 7.71
CA VAL A 68 1.80 0.92 8.61
C VAL A 68 1.53 1.41 10.03
N ILE A 69 1.24 0.47 10.94
CA ILE A 69 0.98 0.78 12.35
C ILE A 69 2.19 0.29 13.15
N PHE A 70 3.00 1.22 13.64
CA PHE A 70 4.03 0.93 14.62
C PHE A 70 3.37 0.91 16.01
N SER A 71 3.19 -0.27 16.61
CA SER A 71 3.05 -0.31 18.06
C SER A 71 4.44 -0.21 18.65
N ALA A 72 4.77 0.91 19.29
CA ALA A 72 5.90 0.94 20.20
C ALA A 72 5.60 -0.08 21.31
N SER A 73 6.42 -1.11 21.45
CA SER A 73 6.42 -1.92 22.67
C SER A 73 6.90 -1.02 23.80
N GLU A 74 6.08 -0.83 24.82
CA GLU A 74 6.51 -0.30 26.12
C GLU A 74 7.43 -1.29 26.84
#